data_AF-A0A9Q9SET4-F1
#
_entry.id   AF-A0A9Q9SET4-F1
#
_cell.length_a   1.000
_cell.length_b   1.000
_cell.length_c   1.000
_cell.angle_alpha   90.00
_cell.angle_beta   90.00
_cell.angle_gamma   90.00
#
_symmetry.space_group_name_H-M   'P 1'
#
loop_
_entity.id
_entity.type
_entity.pdbx_description
1 polymer ?
#
loop_
_entity_poly.entity_id
_entity_poly.type
_entity_poly.pdbx_seq_one_letter_code
_entity_poly.pdbx_strand_id
1 'polypeptide(L)'
;MLIWKTALSLNWRTSLVSPASAPVAAANVGRLVLTGATGFIGSTVLTALVNAGLLDRIVCVVRAQDRGHAVARLREAALRAGLAPYWASRLTDANVIVGALGDVWRGADAPRLAGATHVIHCAGHASPADGAHLQADIADAVHFAERFARAPRLQRFVYVGTAYAHAGRGGIVQEEAMGDALNDTAHNDEGLPGAVLAAGYLHAKAETEQRLRALGLPLVVVRPSHVVGHTVLGTRPAPNSFWMFRLAHAARRFTARPMTRIDIVSVDDVARATMLLAVKPTLAHDVYHVSAGDEAPQVAQIVRAMDEAAGMTGAPRYAACAPAELPLVVRDVLGRPDPALERVIGRALQRCGEFATVDRVFDNRRVRDEIDFEPLPFIDYVEECMRTSRGVAVTELMRGAVH
;
A
#
# COMPACT_ATOMS: atom_id res chain seq x y z
N MET A 1 -21.86 26.21 21.60
CA MET A 1 -22.64 25.75 20.43
C MET A 1 -21.81 26.03 19.18
N LEU A 2 -20.84 25.17 18.90
CA LEU A 2 -19.99 25.26 17.71
C LEU A 2 -20.30 24.04 16.84
N ILE A 3 -21.06 24.28 15.78
CA ILE A 3 -21.37 23.31 14.74
C ILE A 3 -20.21 23.37 13.75
N TRP A 4 -19.24 22.48 13.91
CA TRP A 4 -18.31 22.09 12.85
C TRP A 4 -18.70 20.70 12.36
N LYS A 5 -19.89 20.62 11.76
CA LYS A 5 -20.22 19.56 10.80
C LYS A 5 -20.00 20.17 9.43
N THR A 6 -18.75 20.32 9.01
CA THR A 6 -18.46 20.35 7.58
C THR A 6 -18.91 18.97 7.09
N ALA A 7 -20.02 18.93 6.37
CA ALA A 7 -20.52 17.70 5.80
C ALA A 7 -19.37 17.07 5.00
N LEU A 8 -18.96 15.85 5.38
CA LEU A 8 -18.16 14.95 4.56
C LEU A 8 -18.63 15.12 3.12
N SER A 9 -17.81 15.68 2.24
CA SER A 9 -18.24 16.02 0.89
C SER A 9 -18.83 14.74 0.27
N LEU A 10 -20.08 14.77 -0.17
CA LEU A 10 -20.75 13.59 -0.73
C LEU A 10 -20.02 13.02 -1.97
N ASN A 11 -18.99 13.70 -2.46
CA ASN A 11 -18.14 13.31 -3.57
C ASN A 11 -17.38 11.98 -3.35
N TRP A 12 -17.05 11.59 -2.12
CA TRP A 12 -16.35 10.30 -1.89
C TRP A 12 -17.28 9.09 -2.06
N ARG A 13 -18.58 9.23 -1.80
CA ARG A 13 -19.57 8.16 -2.07
C ARG A 13 -19.72 7.91 -3.56
N THR A 14 -19.59 8.95 -4.40
CA THR A 14 -19.56 8.81 -5.86
C THR A 14 -18.35 8.02 -6.36
N SER A 15 -17.20 8.08 -5.66
CA SER A 15 -16.01 7.29 -6.00
C SER A 15 -16.19 5.78 -5.86
N LEU A 16 -17.21 5.34 -5.10
CA LEU A 16 -17.51 3.92 -4.93
C LEU A 16 -18.53 3.35 -5.94
N VAL A 17 -19.27 4.17 -6.70
CA VAL A 17 -20.54 3.70 -7.29
C VAL A 17 -20.80 4.06 -8.76
N SER A 18 -20.11 5.01 -9.41
CA SER A 18 -20.50 5.40 -10.79
C SER A 18 -19.43 5.23 -11.87
N PRO A 19 -19.62 4.27 -12.82
CA PRO A 19 -18.86 4.17 -14.07
C PRO A 19 -19.03 5.35 -15.03
N ALA A 20 -20.01 6.23 -14.77
CA ALA A 20 -20.36 7.33 -15.68
C ALA A 20 -19.30 8.45 -15.74
N SER A 21 -18.35 8.45 -14.80
CA SER A 21 -17.16 9.32 -14.79
C SER A 21 -15.87 8.52 -15.01
N ALA A 22 -15.91 7.43 -15.78
CA ALA A 22 -14.71 6.91 -16.40
C ALA A 22 -14.06 8.10 -17.14
N PRO A 23 -12.87 8.58 -16.73
CA PRO A 23 -12.32 9.76 -17.36
C PRO A 23 -12.11 9.45 -18.84
N VAL A 24 -12.38 10.43 -19.71
CA VAL A 24 -12.01 10.40 -21.13
C VAL A 24 -10.57 9.89 -21.33
N ALA A 25 -9.72 10.07 -20.30
CA ALA A 25 -8.39 9.49 -20.16
C ALA A 25 -8.28 7.97 -20.38
N ALA A 26 -9.27 7.14 -20.03
CA ALA A 26 -9.16 5.68 -20.17
C ALA A 26 -9.39 5.17 -21.61
N ALA A 27 -9.69 6.05 -22.57
CA ALA A 27 -9.90 5.67 -23.96
C ALA A 27 -8.68 5.01 -24.62
N ASN A 28 -7.46 5.34 -24.18
CA ASN A 28 -6.21 4.77 -24.69
C ASN A 28 -5.88 3.38 -24.10
N VAL A 29 -6.54 2.97 -23.01
CA VAL A 29 -6.29 1.68 -22.36
C VAL A 29 -6.93 0.57 -23.19
N GLY A 30 -6.16 -0.10 -24.04
CA GLY A 30 -6.64 -1.24 -24.81
C GLY A 30 -6.76 -2.51 -23.96
N ARG A 31 -5.70 -2.82 -23.20
CA ARG A 31 -5.65 -3.94 -22.26
C ARG A 31 -4.74 -3.60 -21.09
N LEU A 32 -5.20 -3.89 -19.88
CA LEU A 32 -4.50 -3.66 -18.63
C LEU A 32 -4.21 -4.97 -17.91
N VAL A 33 -2.95 -5.24 -17.61
CA VAL A 33 -2.52 -6.36 -16.79
C VAL A 33 -2.32 -5.88 -15.35
N LEU A 34 -2.95 -6.54 -14.38
CA LEU A 34 -2.78 -6.26 -12.95
C LEU A 34 -2.14 -7.46 -12.26
N THR A 35 -1.05 -7.24 -11.51
CA THR A 35 -0.50 -8.24 -10.60
C THR A 35 -0.84 -7.89 -9.15
N GLY A 36 -0.93 -8.89 -8.28
CA GLY A 36 -1.23 -8.66 -6.86
C GLY A 36 -2.69 -8.30 -6.56
N ALA A 37 -3.61 -8.55 -7.50
CA ALA A 37 -5.04 -8.22 -7.39
C ALA A 37 -5.78 -8.89 -6.22
N THR A 38 -5.17 -9.91 -5.59
CA THR A 38 -5.71 -10.58 -4.40
C THR A 38 -5.14 -10.04 -3.08
N GLY A 39 -4.18 -9.10 -3.14
CA GLY A 39 -3.58 -8.45 -1.98
C GLY A 39 -4.25 -7.13 -1.61
N PHE A 40 -3.74 -6.45 -0.58
CA PHE A 40 -4.32 -5.22 -0.02
C PHE A 40 -4.44 -4.08 -1.05
N ILE A 41 -3.30 -3.62 -1.58
CA ILE A 41 -3.29 -2.52 -2.57
C ILE A 41 -3.93 -2.98 -3.89
N GLY A 42 -3.51 -4.14 -4.41
CA GLY A 42 -3.96 -4.62 -5.72
C GLY A 42 -5.46 -4.87 -5.83
N SER A 43 -6.12 -5.39 -4.79
CA SER A 43 -7.58 -5.57 -4.80
C SER A 43 -8.34 -4.24 -4.77
N THR A 44 -7.80 -3.23 -4.10
CA THR A 44 -8.36 -1.87 -4.09
C THR A 44 -8.13 -1.17 -5.43
N VAL A 45 -6.96 -1.36 -6.06
CA VAL A 45 -6.69 -0.91 -7.43
C VAL A 45 -7.66 -1.56 -8.43
N LEU A 46 -7.90 -2.87 -8.32
CA LEU A 46 -8.92 -3.56 -9.14
C LEU A 46 -10.30 -2.92 -8.96
N THR A 47 -10.67 -2.62 -7.72
CA THR A 47 -11.97 -1.98 -7.40
C THR A 47 -12.08 -0.61 -8.08
N ALA A 48 -11.03 0.22 -7.98
CA ALA A 48 -10.98 1.52 -8.66
C ALA A 48 -11.09 1.37 -10.19
N LEU A 49 -10.34 0.44 -10.79
CA LEU A 49 -10.37 0.19 -12.24
C LEU A 49 -11.76 -0.28 -12.74
N VAL A 50 -12.42 -1.18 -12.00
CA VAL A 50 -13.77 -1.66 -12.35
C VAL A 50 -14.79 -0.53 -12.22
N ASN A 51 -14.70 0.28 -11.16
CA ASN A 51 -15.54 1.47 -11.00
C ASN A 51 -15.29 2.52 -12.08
N ALA A 52 -14.10 2.57 -12.67
CA ALA A 52 -13.79 3.39 -13.84
C ALA A 52 -14.21 2.76 -15.18
N GLY A 53 -15.01 1.68 -15.17
CA GLY A 53 -15.54 1.06 -16.38
C GLY A 53 -14.53 0.21 -17.17
N LEU A 54 -13.40 -0.18 -16.57
CA LEU A 54 -12.34 -0.92 -17.27
C LEU A 54 -12.45 -2.44 -17.14
N LEU A 55 -13.53 -2.97 -16.54
CA LEU A 55 -13.71 -4.40 -16.27
C LEU A 55 -13.34 -5.31 -17.46
N ASP A 56 -13.86 -5.01 -18.65
CA ASP A 56 -13.67 -5.84 -19.85
C ASP A 56 -12.24 -5.78 -20.41
N ARG A 57 -11.41 -4.84 -19.94
CA ARG A 57 -10.03 -4.61 -20.41
C ARG A 57 -8.98 -5.12 -19.43
N ILE A 58 -9.38 -5.55 -18.24
CA ILE A 58 -8.47 -5.96 -17.17
C ILE A 58 -8.28 -7.47 -17.20
N VAL A 59 -7.02 -7.87 -17.06
CA VAL A 59 -6.64 -9.25 -16.75
C VAL A 59 -5.68 -9.27 -15.55
N CYS A 60 -5.98 -10.12 -14.58
CA CYS A 60 -5.24 -10.25 -13.33
C CYS A 60 -4.41 -11.53 -13.34
N VAL A 61 -3.12 -11.42 -13.02
CA VAL A 61 -2.28 -12.60 -12.75
C VAL A 61 -2.55 -13.07 -11.33
N VAL A 62 -3.06 -14.30 -11.19
CA VAL A 62 -3.48 -14.88 -9.91
C VAL A 62 -2.85 -16.25 -9.72
N ARG A 63 -2.13 -16.43 -8.61
CA ARG A 63 -1.68 -17.75 -8.17
C ARG A 63 -2.90 -18.57 -7.75
N ALA A 64 -3.22 -19.64 -8.44
CA ALA A 64 -4.34 -20.52 -8.11
C ALA A 64 -4.10 -21.92 -8.69
N GLN A 65 -4.93 -22.89 -8.28
CA GLN A 65 -4.88 -24.26 -8.79
C GLN A 65 -5.43 -24.35 -10.22
N ASP A 66 -6.48 -23.58 -10.48
CA ASP A 66 -7.16 -23.51 -11.78
C ASP A 66 -7.85 -22.13 -11.95
N ARG A 67 -8.53 -21.94 -13.09
CA ARG A 67 -9.24 -20.68 -13.40
C ARG A 67 -10.41 -20.41 -12.47
N GLY A 68 -11.20 -21.43 -12.11
CA GLY A 68 -12.34 -21.27 -11.22
C GLY A 68 -11.90 -20.79 -9.83
N HIS A 69 -10.84 -21.40 -9.30
CA HIS A 69 -10.20 -20.96 -8.06
C HIS A 69 -9.63 -19.54 -8.19
N ALA A 70 -8.96 -19.19 -9.30
CA ALA A 70 -8.47 -17.82 -9.52
C ALA A 70 -9.61 -16.78 -9.50
N VAL A 71 -10.72 -17.05 -10.19
CA VAL A 71 -11.90 -16.16 -10.21
C VAL A 71 -12.49 -16.04 -8.81
N ALA A 72 -12.64 -17.14 -8.07
CA ALA A 72 -13.15 -17.11 -6.70
C ALA A 72 -12.29 -16.22 -5.79
N ARG A 73 -10.96 -16.40 -5.82
CA ARG A 73 -10.02 -15.55 -5.05
C ARG A 73 -10.10 -14.09 -5.45
N LEU A 74 -10.19 -13.80 -6.75
CA LEU A 74 -10.27 -12.43 -7.27
C LEU A 74 -11.56 -11.74 -6.80
N ARG A 75 -12.70 -12.44 -6.88
CA ARG A 75 -14.01 -11.95 -6.42
C ARG A 75 -14.00 -11.69 -4.92
N GLU A 76 -13.49 -12.62 -4.14
CA GLU A 76 -13.41 -12.49 -2.69
C GLU A 76 -12.56 -11.27 -2.29
N ALA A 77 -11.38 -11.12 -2.91
CA ALA A 77 -10.53 -9.96 -2.66
C ALA A 77 -11.20 -8.63 -3.06
N ALA A 78 -11.86 -8.59 -4.22
CA ALA A 78 -12.59 -7.41 -4.67
C ALA A 78 -13.75 -7.05 -3.72
N LEU A 79 -14.52 -8.04 -3.25
CA LEU A 79 -15.60 -7.83 -2.27
C LEU A 79 -15.07 -7.28 -0.94
N ARG A 80 -13.95 -7.83 -0.44
CA ARG A 80 -13.26 -7.32 0.76
C ARG A 80 -12.79 -5.88 0.57
N ALA A 81 -12.29 -5.55 -0.61
CA ALA A 81 -11.88 -4.19 -1.01
C ALA A 81 -13.04 -3.24 -1.30
N GLY A 82 -14.29 -3.71 -1.26
CA GLY A 82 -15.48 -2.87 -1.41
C GLY A 82 -16.09 -2.80 -2.79
N LEU A 83 -15.66 -3.63 -3.74
CA LEU A 83 -16.35 -3.75 -5.02
C LEU A 83 -17.78 -4.24 -4.78
N ALA A 84 -18.75 -3.58 -5.42
CA ALA A 84 -20.15 -3.96 -5.29
C ALA A 84 -20.38 -5.41 -5.76
N PRO A 85 -21.23 -6.20 -5.10
CA PRO A 85 -21.47 -7.62 -5.46
C PRO A 85 -21.86 -7.84 -6.91
N TYR A 86 -22.61 -6.89 -7.49
CA TYR A 86 -22.98 -6.90 -8.91
C TYR A 86 -21.76 -6.86 -9.84
N TRP A 87 -20.75 -6.03 -9.54
CA TRP A 87 -19.53 -5.96 -10.34
C TRP A 87 -18.60 -7.13 -10.06
N ALA A 88 -18.50 -7.57 -8.80
CA ALA A 88 -17.72 -8.74 -8.43
C ALA A 88 -18.23 -10.00 -9.16
N SER A 89 -19.55 -10.20 -9.28
CA SER A 89 -20.10 -11.37 -9.99
C SER A 89 -19.79 -11.37 -11.50
N ARG A 90 -19.46 -10.21 -12.08
CA ARG A 90 -19.05 -10.07 -13.49
C ARG A 90 -17.56 -10.31 -13.73
N LEU A 91 -16.74 -10.47 -12.70
CA LEU A 91 -15.38 -10.98 -12.86
C LEU A 91 -15.47 -12.45 -13.30
N THR A 92 -14.86 -12.80 -14.43
CA THR A 92 -14.92 -14.14 -15.03
C THR A 92 -13.53 -14.66 -15.39
N ASP A 93 -13.45 -15.82 -16.04
CA ASP A 93 -12.23 -16.38 -16.61
C ASP A 93 -11.51 -15.40 -17.55
N ALA A 94 -12.25 -14.50 -18.21
CA ALA A 94 -11.69 -13.44 -19.05
C ALA A 94 -10.85 -12.42 -18.27
N ASN A 95 -11.01 -12.34 -16.94
CA ASN A 95 -10.29 -11.42 -16.07
C ASN A 95 -9.13 -12.07 -15.32
N VAL A 96 -8.87 -13.37 -15.49
CA VAL A 96 -7.78 -14.07 -14.78
C VAL A 96 -6.79 -14.73 -15.75
N ILE A 97 -5.54 -14.76 -15.31
CA ILE A 97 -4.47 -15.62 -15.82
C ILE A 97 -3.91 -16.36 -14.61
N VAL A 98 -3.99 -17.69 -14.66
CA VAL A 98 -3.51 -18.54 -13.58
C VAL A 98 -2.00 -18.69 -13.70
N GLY A 99 -1.25 -18.32 -12.66
CA GLY A 99 0.19 -18.50 -12.65
C GLY A 99 0.92 -17.67 -11.59
N ALA A 100 2.17 -18.05 -11.35
CA ALA A 100 3.15 -17.23 -10.64
C ALA A 100 3.91 -16.36 -11.65
N LEU A 101 4.49 -15.25 -11.18
CA LEU A 101 5.20 -14.29 -12.03
C LEU A 101 6.34 -14.94 -12.83
N GLY A 102 7.11 -15.83 -12.21
CA GLY A 102 8.23 -16.55 -12.87
C GLY A 102 7.81 -17.48 -14.02
N ASP A 103 6.56 -17.96 -14.05
CA ASP A 103 6.12 -18.98 -15.02
C ASP A 103 4.99 -18.52 -15.95
N VAL A 104 4.38 -17.36 -15.70
CA VAL A 104 3.16 -16.92 -16.39
C VAL A 104 3.32 -16.80 -17.92
N TRP A 105 4.54 -16.57 -18.39
CA TRP A 105 4.87 -16.48 -19.82
C TRP A 105 4.92 -17.82 -20.55
N ARG A 106 4.95 -18.95 -19.82
CA ARG A 106 4.98 -20.30 -20.41
C ARG A 106 3.58 -20.87 -20.66
N GLY A 107 2.56 -20.24 -20.10
CA GLY A 107 1.18 -20.69 -20.19
C GLY A 107 0.47 -20.30 -21.48
N ALA A 108 -0.66 -20.95 -21.76
CA ALA A 108 -1.51 -20.67 -22.92
C ALA A 108 -2.06 -19.22 -22.96
N ASP A 109 -2.07 -18.53 -21.82
CA ASP A 109 -2.51 -17.15 -21.69
C ASP A 109 -1.42 -16.11 -22.00
N ALA A 110 -0.17 -16.51 -22.30
CA ALA A 110 0.91 -15.58 -22.62
C ALA A 110 0.58 -14.54 -23.73
N PRO A 111 -0.16 -14.87 -24.80
CA PRO A 111 -0.60 -13.88 -25.78
C PRO A 111 -1.48 -12.78 -25.19
N ARG A 112 -2.24 -13.09 -24.12
CA ARG A 112 -3.09 -12.10 -23.43
C ARG A 112 -2.25 -11.07 -22.68
N LEU A 113 -1.10 -11.48 -22.16
CA LEU A 113 -0.12 -10.58 -21.53
C LEU A 113 0.63 -9.77 -22.60
N ALA A 114 1.10 -10.41 -23.67
CA ALA A 114 1.83 -9.74 -24.75
C ALA A 114 1.01 -8.63 -25.44
N GLY A 115 -0.32 -8.75 -25.43
CA GLY A 115 -1.25 -7.73 -25.94
C GLY A 115 -1.52 -6.56 -24.99
N ALA A 116 -0.85 -6.46 -23.83
CA ALA A 116 -1.07 -5.39 -22.88
C ALA A 116 -0.63 -4.03 -23.45
N THR A 117 -1.45 -3.02 -23.18
CA THR A 117 -1.09 -1.61 -23.37
C THR A 117 -0.61 -0.98 -22.07
N HIS A 118 -1.11 -1.49 -20.95
CA HIS A 118 -0.86 -0.97 -19.62
C HIS A 118 -0.59 -2.14 -18.67
N VAL A 119 0.35 -1.96 -17.75
CA VAL A 119 0.60 -2.91 -16.67
C VAL A 119 0.59 -2.14 -15.36
N ILE A 120 -0.08 -2.67 -14.34
CA ILE A 120 0.06 -2.23 -12.95
C ILE A 120 0.60 -3.41 -12.16
N HIS A 121 1.82 -3.26 -11.64
CA HIS A 121 2.51 -4.30 -10.89
C HIS A 121 2.46 -3.99 -9.39
N CYS A 122 1.50 -4.60 -8.69
CA CYS A 122 1.37 -4.52 -7.23
C CYS A 122 1.85 -5.81 -6.52
N ALA A 123 2.21 -6.85 -7.26
CA ALA A 123 2.65 -8.11 -6.68
C ALA A 123 3.99 -7.94 -5.95
N GLY A 124 4.09 -8.61 -4.80
CA GLY A 124 5.29 -8.66 -3.96
C GLY A 124 4.89 -8.98 -2.53
N HIS A 125 5.80 -9.56 -1.76
CA HIS A 125 5.56 -9.78 -0.34
C HIS A 125 5.78 -8.47 0.42
N ALA A 126 4.70 -7.92 1.00
CA ALA A 126 4.74 -6.69 1.80
C ALA A 126 5.11 -7.00 3.27
N SER A 127 6.15 -7.82 3.48
CA SER A 127 6.62 -8.17 4.82
C SER A 127 8.13 -7.95 4.90
N PRO A 128 8.61 -7.11 5.84
CA PRO A 128 10.03 -7.01 6.14
C PRO A 128 10.57 -8.23 6.91
N ALA A 129 9.74 -9.25 7.17
CA ALA A 129 10.15 -10.43 7.91
C ALA A 129 10.93 -11.43 7.04
N ASP A 130 11.92 -12.06 7.67
CA ASP A 130 12.61 -13.29 7.28
C ASP A 130 13.39 -13.31 5.96
N GLY A 131 13.28 -12.30 5.09
CA GLY A 131 14.23 -11.92 4.02
C GLY A 131 14.52 -12.94 2.91
N ALA A 132 14.26 -14.23 3.12
CA ALA A 132 14.64 -15.34 2.25
C ALA A 132 13.92 -15.31 0.90
N HIS A 133 12.75 -14.67 0.86
CA HIS A 133 11.95 -14.52 -0.37
C HIS A 133 12.39 -13.33 -1.23
N LEU A 134 13.18 -12.39 -0.70
CA LEU A 134 13.40 -11.09 -1.35
C LEU A 134 14.10 -11.24 -2.71
N GLN A 135 15.14 -12.07 -2.80
CA GLN A 135 15.86 -12.29 -4.06
C GLN A 135 14.99 -12.99 -5.12
N ALA A 136 14.15 -13.95 -4.69
CA ALA A 136 13.19 -14.59 -5.58
C ALA A 136 12.12 -13.60 -6.07
N ASP A 137 11.60 -12.75 -5.19
CA ASP A 137 10.63 -11.71 -5.54
C ASP A 137 11.20 -10.70 -6.56
N ILE A 138 12.45 -10.27 -6.38
CA ILE A 138 13.14 -9.39 -7.34
C ILE A 138 13.24 -10.10 -8.70
N ALA A 139 13.75 -11.34 -8.71
CA ALA A 139 13.92 -12.11 -9.93
C ALA A 139 12.59 -12.32 -10.67
N ASP A 140 11.53 -12.68 -9.94
CA ASP A 140 10.18 -12.87 -10.47
C ASP A 140 9.59 -11.58 -11.06
N ALA A 141 9.75 -10.45 -10.37
CA ALA A 141 9.27 -9.16 -10.83
C ALA A 141 9.99 -8.70 -12.10
N VAL A 142 11.33 -8.83 -12.14
CA VAL A 142 12.15 -8.48 -13.30
C VAL A 142 11.83 -9.40 -14.48
N HIS A 143 11.81 -10.72 -14.27
CA HIS A 143 11.49 -11.69 -15.32
C HIS A 143 10.09 -11.46 -15.91
N PHE A 144 9.12 -11.16 -15.04
CA PHE A 144 7.77 -10.79 -15.48
C PHE A 144 7.80 -9.55 -16.39
N ALA A 145 8.60 -8.54 -16.03
CA ALA A 145 8.67 -7.26 -16.73
C ALA A 145 9.49 -7.28 -18.03
N GLU A 146 10.53 -8.12 -18.13
CA GLU A 146 11.44 -8.23 -19.29
C GLU A 146 10.71 -8.40 -20.63
N ARG A 147 9.63 -9.19 -20.64
CA ARG A 147 8.85 -9.43 -21.87
C ARG A 147 8.07 -8.20 -22.31
N PHE A 148 7.65 -7.35 -21.37
CA PHE A 148 6.96 -6.10 -21.67
C PHE A 148 7.88 -5.05 -22.28
N ALA A 149 9.19 -5.06 -21.96
CA ALA A 149 10.17 -4.14 -22.56
C ALA A 149 10.26 -4.28 -24.09
N ARG A 150 9.86 -5.44 -24.63
CA ARG A 150 9.83 -5.72 -26.08
C ARG A 150 8.42 -5.65 -26.66
N ALA A 151 7.41 -5.29 -25.87
CA ALA A 151 6.02 -5.27 -26.32
C ALA A 151 5.72 -3.95 -27.04
N PRO A 152 5.45 -3.96 -28.37
CA PRO A 152 5.33 -2.75 -29.17
C PRO A 152 4.09 -1.91 -28.83
N ARG A 153 3.13 -2.49 -28.10
CA ARG A 153 1.87 -1.83 -27.71
C ARG A 153 1.90 -1.26 -26.31
N LEU A 154 2.95 -1.52 -25.54
CA LEU A 154 3.04 -1.07 -24.15
C LEU A 154 3.22 0.45 -24.11
N GLN A 155 2.29 1.13 -23.47
CA GLN A 155 2.29 2.57 -23.27
C GLN A 155 2.74 2.94 -21.87
N ARG A 156 2.45 2.09 -20.88
CA ARG A 156 2.81 2.35 -19.49
C ARG A 156 2.99 1.07 -18.68
N PHE A 157 4.03 1.04 -17.87
CA PHE A 157 4.25 0.04 -16.84
C PHE A 157 4.31 0.76 -15.49
N VAL A 158 3.30 0.60 -14.66
CA VAL A 158 3.27 1.17 -13.31
C VAL A 158 3.81 0.13 -12.32
N TYR A 159 4.84 0.48 -11.57
CA TYR A 159 5.36 -0.31 -10.46
C TYR A 159 4.95 0.33 -9.13
N VAL A 160 4.32 -0.44 -8.24
CA VAL A 160 4.01 0.02 -6.88
C VAL A 160 5.16 -0.40 -5.95
N GLY A 161 6.04 0.58 -5.68
CA GLY A 161 7.17 0.46 -4.78
C GLY A 161 6.83 0.93 -3.36
N THR A 162 7.75 1.65 -2.73
CA THR A 162 7.54 2.30 -1.44
C THR A 162 8.39 3.56 -1.34
N ALA A 163 7.87 4.60 -0.69
CA ALA A 163 8.61 5.85 -0.49
C ALA A 163 9.84 5.66 0.41
N TYR A 164 9.86 4.61 1.24
CA TYR A 164 10.97 4.30 2.13
C TYR A 164 12.20 3.69 1.44
N ALA A 165 12.08 3.23 0.18
CA ALA A 165 13.17 2.56 -0.53
C ALA A 165 14.38 3.48 -0.81
N HIS A 166 14.11 4.79 -0.97
CA HIS A 166 15.12 5.82 -1.25
C HIS A 166 15.08 6.95 -0.21
N ALA A 167 14.61 6.64 1.00
CA ALA A 167 14.51 7.64 2.04
C ALA A 167 15.86 7.80 2.77
N GLY A 168 16.50 8.95 2.59
CA GLY A 168 17.70 9.35 3.34
C GLY A 168 17.39 9.71 4.82
N ARG A 169 18.20 10.60 5.41
CA ARG A 169 18.02 11.10 6.79
C ARG A 169 16.69 11.86 6.96
N GLY A 170 16.25 12.07 8.21
CA GLY A 170 14.92 12.62 8.55
C GLY A 170 14.57 13.97 7.91
N GLY A 171 13.28 14.34 7.94
CA GLY A 171 12.74 15.53 7.28
C GLY A 171 11.82 15.21 6.10
N ILE A 172 11.71 16.16 5.16
CA ILE A 172 10.91 16.00 3.94
C ILE A 172 11.76 15.28 2.89
N VAL A 173 11.34 14.08 2.49
CA VAL A 173 11.99 13.30 1.44
C VAL A 173 11.41 13.68 0.08
N GLN A 174 12.27 14.13 -0.83
CA GLN A 174 11.90 14.57 -2.19
C GLN A 174 11.88 13.38 -3.16
N GLU A 175 11.09 13.46 -4.24
CA GLU A 175 11.28 12.54 -5.37
C GLU A 175 12.57 12.89 -6.12
N GLU A 176 13.63 12.10 -5.93
CA GLU A 176 14.89 12.28 -6.67
C GLU A 176 14.66 12.19 -8.18
N ALA A 177 15.24 13.14 -8.93
CA ALA A 177 15.23 13.14 -10.38
C ALA A 177 16.40 12.33 -10.94
N MET A 178 16.19 11.74 -12.13
CA MET A 178 17.06 10.81 -12.87
C MET A 178 18.55 11.23 -13.04
N GLY A 179 18.92 12.48 -12.77
CA GLY A 179 20.27 13.02 -13.01
C GLY A 179 21.25 12.90 -11.84
N ASP A 180 20.77 12.91 -10.58
CA ASP A 180 21.68 12.99 -9.42
C ASP A 180 22.15 11.61 -8.94
N ALA A 181 21.36 10.57 -9.17
CA ALA A 181 21.69 9.20 -8.76
C ALA A 181 22.82 8.55 -9.57
N LEU A 182 23.17 9.07 -10.76
CA LEU A 182 24.25 8.53 -11.59
C LEU A 182 25.64 9.02 -11.15
N ASN A 183 25.73 10.19 -10.52
CA ASN A 183 27.00 10.76 -10.04
C ASN A 183 27.37 10.31 -8.61
N ASP A 184 26.44 9.73 -7.85
CA ASP A 184 26.68 9.22 -6.49
C ASP A 184 26.78 7.67 -6.45
N THR A 185 27.06 7.05 -7.61
CA THR A 185 27.29 5.59 -7.73
C THR A 185 28.62 5.14 -7.11
N ALA A 186 29.32 6.02 -6.42
CA ALA A 186 30.45 5.71 -5.57
C ALA A 186 30.21 6.28 -4.16
N HIS A 187 29.66 5.43 -3.29
CA HIS A 187 29.88 5.43 -1.82
C HIS A 187 28.84 6.06 -0.86
N ASN A 188 27.52 5.90 -1.04
CA ASN A 188 26.63 5.97 0.14
C ASN A 188 25.52 4.90 0.12
N ASP A 189 25.91 3.70 0.55
CA ASP A 189 25.07 2.60 1.05
C ASP A 189 24.37 2.98 2.37
N GLU A 190 23.89 4.22 2.52
CA GLU A 190 23.14 4.64 3.70
C GLU A 190 21.65 4.37 3.47
N GLY A 191 21.25 3.10 3.55
CA GLY A 191 19.85 2.72 3.72
C GLY A 191 19.21 3.46 4.91
N LEU A 192 17.87 3.42 5.03
CA LEU A 192 17.10 4.17 6.04
C LEU A 192 17.81 4.18 7.41
N PRO A 193 18.35 5.34 7.86
CA PRO A 193 19.11 5.39 9.10
C PRO A 193 18.26 4.91 10.29
N GLY A 194 18.69 3.80 10.91
CA GLY A 194 17.99 3.15 12.02
C GLY A 194 17.03 2.01 11.65
N ALA A 195 16.87 1.67 10.36
CA ALA A 195 15.99 0.57 9.92
C ALA A 195 16.72 -0.75 9.72
N VAL A 196 17.39 -1.24 10.76
CA VAL A 196 18.23 -2.44 10.69
C VAL A 196 17.40 -3.69 10.33
N LEU A 197 16.19 -3.81 10.88
CA LEU A 197 15.33 -4.97 10.67
C LEU A 197 14.53 -4.88 9.37
N ALA A 198 14.30 -3.69 8.83
CA ALA A 198 13.65 -3.49 7.53
C ALA A 198 14.62 -3.31 6.36
N ALA A 199 15.92 -3.17 6.61
CA ALA A 199 16.95 -2.84 5.60
C ALA A 199 16.91 -3.76 4.38
N GLY A 200 16.86 -5.08 4.59
CA GLY A 200 16.81 -6.04 3.49
C GLY A 200 15.58 -5.85 2.59
N TYR A 201 14.41 -5.60 3.17
CA TYR A 201 13.19 -5.32 2.41
C TYR A 201 13.28 -4.01 1.62
N LEU A 202 13.79 -2.94 2.23
CA LEU A 202 13.94 -1.65 1.57
C LEU A 202 14.97 -1.71 0.44
N HIS A 203 16.11 -2.38 0.67
CA HIS A 203 17.12 -2.63 -0.36
C HIS A 203 16.52 -3.42 -1.52
N ALA A 204 15.77 -4.50 -1.24
CA ALA A 204 15.12 -5.28 -2.28
C ALA A 204 14.11 -4.48 -3.11
N LYS A 205 13.37 -3.55 -2.48
CA LYS A 205 12.46 -2.63 -3.19
C LYS A 205 13.20 -1.64 -4.07
N ALA A 206 14.28 -1.03 -3.57
CA ALA A 206 15.14 -0.14 -4.34
C ALA A 206 15.80 -0.87 -5.52
N GLU A 207 16.33 -2.07 -5.28
CA GLU A 207 16.95 -2.92 -6.30
C GLU A 207 15.94 -3.34 -7.37
N THR A 208 14.71 -3.73 -6.98
CA THR A 208 13.64 -4.02 -7.94
C THR A 208 13.37 -2.81 -8.84
N GLU A 209 13.23 -1.62 -8.25
CA GLU A 209 12.98 -0.40 -9.00
C GLU A 209 14.12 -0.11 -10.00
N GLN A 210 15.38 -0.19 -9.55
CA GLN A 210 16.55 0.02 -10.39
C GLN A 210 16.62 -0.98 -11.55
N ARG A 211 16.40 -2.27 -11.27
CA ARG A 211 16.42 -3.32 -12.30
C ARG A 211 15.27 -3.14 -13.30
N LEU A 212 14.07 -2.76 -12.86
CA LEU A 212 12.95 -2.46 -13.76
C LEU A 212 13.25 -1.25 -14.66
N ARG A 213 13.88 -0.20 -14.13
CA ARG A 213 14.33 0.96 -14.92
C ARG A 213 15.32 0.56 -16.02
N ALA A 214 16.27 -0.31 -15.69
CA ALA A 214 17.28 -0.78 -16.63
C ALA A 214 16.71 -1.57 -17.82
N LEU A 215 15.44 -2.04 -17.76
CA LEU A 215 14.78 -2.73 -18.86
C LEU A 215 14.33 -1.79 -20.00
N GLY A 216 14.34 -0.47 -19.81
CA GLY A 216 13.86 0.48 -20.84
C GLY A 216 12.34 0.48 -21.02
N LEU A 217 11.59 0.13 -19.99
CA LEU A 217 10.12 0.20 -19.97
C LEU A 217 9.64 1.66 -19.97
N PRO A 218 8.41 1.95 -20.44
CA PRO A 218 7.71 3.20 -20.12
C PRO A 218 7.24 3.16 -18.65
N LEU A 219 8.22 3.12 -17.75
CA LEU A 219 8.05 2.87 -16.33
C LEU A 219 7.53 4.13 -15.62
N VAL A 220 6.57 3.94 -14.74
CA VAL A 220 6.12 4.92 -13.76
C VAL A 220 6.17 4.24 -12.39
N VAL A 221 6.81 4.88 -11.42
CA VAL A 221 6.92 4.34 -10.07
C VAL A 221 6.00 5.11 -9.15
N VAL A 222 5.05 4.37 -8.56
CA VAL A 222 4.20 4.84 -7.48
C VAL A 222 4.83 4.38 -6.17
N ARG A 223 5.14 5.34 -5.29
CA ARG A 223 5.80 5.10 -4.01
C ARG A 223 4.87 5.51 -2.86
N PRO A 224 4.01 4.61 -2.36
CA PRO A 224 3.20 4.89 -1.19
C PRO A 224 4.06 5.07 0.07
N SER A 225 3.60 5.92 1.00
CA SER A 225 4.09 5.96 2.39
C SER A 225 3.51 4.79 3.21
N HIS A 226 3.17 4.96 4.49
CA HIS A 226 2.53 3.88 5.24
C HIS A 226 1.06 3.72 4.84
N VAL A 227 0.76 2.66 4.11
CA VAL A 227 -0.61 2.35 3.71
C VAL A 227 -1.38 1.72 4.87
N VAL A 228 -2.37 2.43 5.42
CA VAL A 228 -3.17 1.96 6.57
C VAL A 228 -4.65 2.12 6.29
N GLY A 229 -5.39 1.00 6.37
CA GLY A 229 -6.84 0.98 6.25
C GLY A 229 -7.38 1.59 4.96
N HIS A 230 -8.68 1.88 4.97
CA HIS A 230 -9.45 2.50 3.90
C HIS A 230 -10.35 3.56 4.54
N THR A 231 -10.51 4.72 3.89
CA THR A 231 -11.27 5.86 4.43
C THR A 231 -12.73 5.55 4.82
N VAL A 232 -13.33 4.52 4.22
CA VAL A 232 -14.74 4.10 4.44
C VAL A 232 -14.83 2.72 5.05
N LEU A 233 -13.96 1.81 4.62
CA LEU A 233 -14.03 0.40 4.99
C LEU A 233 -13.16 0.05 6.20
N GLY A 234 -12.45 1.05 6.75
CA GLY A 234 -11.49 0.85 7.83
C GLY A 234 -10.48 -0.23 7.48
N THR A 235 -10.35 -1.21 8.36
CA THR A 235 -9.40 -2.33 8.25
C THR A 235 -9.91 -3.50 7.43
N ARG A 236 -11.13 -3.45 6.88
CA ARG A 236 -11.74 -4.60 6.18
C ARG A 236 -10.91 -5.13 5.00
N PRO A 237 -10.29 -4.30 4.14
CA PRO A 237 -9.48 -4.81 3.03
C PRO A 237 -8.18 -5.49 3.49
N ALA A 238 -7.62 -5.08 4.64
CA ALA A 238 -6.44 -5.69 5.25
C ALA A 238 -6.42 -5.47 6.78
N PRO A 239 -6.91 -6.46 7.57
CA PRO A 239 -6.95 -6.36 9.03
C PRO A 239 -5.57 -6.15 9.67
N ASN A 240 -4.51 -6.67 9.05
CA ASN A 240 -3.13 -6.54 9.51
C ASN A 240 -2.49 -5.17 9.28
N SER A 241 -3.18 -4.22 8.64
CA SER A 241 -2.63 -2.87 8.44
C SER A 241 -2.66 -1.99 9.70
N PHE A 242 -3.46 -2.36 10.72
CA PHE A 242 -3.78 -1.44 11.83
C PHE A 242 -3.45 -1.99 13.24
N TRP A 243 -2.97 -3.24 13.36
CA TRP A 243 -2.74 -3.89 14.65
C TRP A 243 -1.75 -3.14 15.55
N MET A 244 -0.73 -2.50 14.96
CA MET A 244 0.29 -1.77 15.71
C MET A 244 -0.29 -0.53 16.40
N PHE A 245 -1.18 0.19 15.72
CA PHE A 245 -1.86 1.36 16.28
C PHE A 245 -2.73 0.94 17.45
N ARG A 246 -3.48 -0.16 17.31
CA ARG A 246 -4.27 -0.72 18.41
C ARG A 246 -3.43 -1.10 19.62
N LEU A 247 -2.27 -1.72 19.40
CA LEU A 247 -1.39 -2.11 20.49
C LEU A 247 -0.77 -0.88 21.17
N ALA A 248 -0.24 0.07 20.40
CA ALA A 248 0.33 1.31 20.92
C ALA A 248 -0.72 2.16 21.66
N HIS A 249 -1.95 2.20 21.16
CA HIS A 249 -3.09 2.89 21.78
C HIS A 249 -3.54 2.23 23.07
N ALA A 250 -3.63 0.88 23.11
CA ALA A 250 -3.97 0.16 24.33
C ALA A 250 -2.89 0.30 25.41
N ALA A 251 -1.61 0.20 25.03
CA ALA A 251 -0.49 0.32 25.95
C ALA A 251 -0.16 1.77 26.36
N ARG A 252 -0.72 2.76 25.63
CA ARG A 252 -0.35 4.19 25.73
C ARG A 252 1.15 4.43 25.56
N ARG A 253 1.82 3.55 24.82
CA ARG A 253 3.28 3.52 24.76
C ARG A 253 3.79 2.82 23.50
N PHE A 254 4.73 3.46 22.81
CA PHE A 254 5.45 2.90 21.66
C PHE A 254 6.78 3.65 21.46
N THR A 255 7.61 3.26 20.49
CA THR A 255 8.95 3.86 20.29
C THR A 255 8.92 5.27 19.71
N ALA A 256 7.83 5.64 19.02
CA ALA A 256 7.68 6.97 18.43
C ALA A 256 7.40 8.04 19.49
N ARG A 257 7.97 9.24 19.33
CA ARG A 257 7.69 10.36 20.24
C ARG A 257 6.31 10.97 19.93
N PRO A 258 5.62 11.56 20.93
CA PRO A 258 4.31 12.17 20.71
C PRO A 258 4.26 13.18 19.56
N MET A 259 5.34 13.94 19.36
CA MET A 259 5.44 15.00 18.33
C MET A 259 5.99 14.51 16.99
N THR A 260 6.40 13.24 16.89
CA THR A 260 6.86 12.67 15.62
C THR A 260 5.67 12.53 14.68
N ARG A 261 5.79 13.01 13.44
CA ARG A 261 4.83 12.73 12.37
C ARG A 261 5.00 11.32 11.85
N ILE A 262 3.88 10.67 11.53
CA ILE A 262 3.87 9.40 10.81
C ILE A 262 3.10 9.63 9.51
N ASP A 263 3.80 9.53 8.39
CA ASP A 263 3.20 9.68 7.07
C ASP A 263 2.39 8.43 6.71
N ILE A 264 1.07 8.56 6.80
CA ILE A 264 0.08 7.51 6.61
C ILE A 264 -0.86 7.91 5.48
N VAL A 265 -1.09 6.98 4.55
CA VAL A 265 -2.02 7.14 3.43
C VAL A 265 -3.02 6.00 3.41
N SER A 266 -4.26 6.27 2.99
CA SER A 266 -5.29 5.24 2.87
C SER A 266 -5.06 4.37 1.62
N VAL A 267 -5.51 3.11 1.64
CA VAL A 267 -5.36 2.22 0.48
C VAL A 267 -6.18 2.68 -0.73
N ASP A 268 -7.31 3.33 -0.49
CA ASP A 268 -8.19 3.85 -1.53
C ASP A 268 -7.63 5.11 -2.19
N ASP A 269 -6.93 5.96 -1.44
CA ASP A 269 -6.14 7.05 -2.04
C ASP A 269 -4.99 6.50 -2.89
N VAL A 270 -4.27 5.48 -2.39
CA VAL A 270 -3.21 4.80 -3.16
C VAL A 270 -3.77 4.16 -4.43
N ALA A 271 -4.92 3.48 -4.34
CA ALA A 271 -5.56 2.84 -5.48
C ALA A 271 -6.02 3.85 -6.54
N ARG A 272 -6.64 4.94 -6.10
CA ARG A 272 -7.07 6.04 -6.97
C ARG A 272 -5.88 6.68 -7.68
N ALA A 273 -4.82 7.03 -6.94
CA ALA A 273 -3.62 7.64 -7.52
C ALA A 273 -2.95 6.69 -8.54
N THR A 274 -2.78 5.42 -8.16
CA THR A 274 -2.19 4.39 -9.04
C THR A 274 -3.00 4.24 -10.33
N MET A 275 -4.33 4.17 -10.23
CA MET A 275 -5.21 4.09 -11.40
C MET A 275 -5.09 5.33 -12.29
N LEU A 276 -5.19 6.54 -11.72
CA LEU A 276 -5.15 7.78 -12.49
C LEU A 276 -3.80 7.95 -13.21
N LEU A 277 -2.68 7.71 -12.52
CA LEU A 277 -1.34 7.71 -13.12
C LEU A 277 -1.20 6.62 -14.20
N ALA A 278 -1.85 5.46 -14.02
CA ALA A 278 -1.83 4.41 -15.02
C ALA A 278 -2.59 4.79 -16.30
N VAL A 279 -3.72 5.49 -16.21
CA VAL A 279 -4.59 5.75 -17.38
C VAL A 279 -4.41 7.13 -17.99
N LYS A 280 -3.81 8.09 -17.28
CA LYS A 280 -3.57 9.44 -17.82
C LYS A 280 -2.71 9.34 -19.10
N PRO A 281 -3.09 10.01 -20.22
CA PRO A 281 -2.35 9.86 -21.48
C PRO A 281 -0.88 10.23 -21.37
N THR A 282 -0.59 11.37 -20.74
CA THR A 282 0.76 11.91 -20.52
C THR A 282 0.97 12.23 -19.05
N LEU A 283 2.21 12.04 -18.58
CA LEU A 283 2.64 12.34 -17.22
C LEU A 283 3.82 13.31 -17.29
N ALA A 284 3.90 14.24 -16.35
CA ALA A 284 5.04 15.16 -16.23
C ALA A 284 6.26 14.47 -15.62
N HIS A 285 6.05 13.39 -14.85
CA HIS A 285 7.08 12.68 -14.13
C HIS A 285 6.93 11.15 -14.25
N ASP A 286 7.97 10.44 -13.86
CA ASP A 286 8.03 8.97 -13.84
C ASP A 286 8.09 8.41 -12.40
N VAL A 287 8.09 9.28 -11.38
CA VAL A 287 8.07 8.92 -9.95
C VAL A 287 7.14 9.85 -9.20
N TYR A 288 6.30 9.24 -8.36
CA TYR A 288 5.33 9.92 -7.52
C TYR A 288 5.33 9.32 -6.12
N HIS A 289 5.55 10.15 -5.09
CA HIS A 289 5.19 9.77 -3.73
C HIS A 289 3.68 9.89 -3.55
N VAL A 290 3.07 8.82 -3.05
CA VAL A 290 1.64 8.81 -2.69
C VAL A 290 1.55 8.75 -1.17
N SER A 291 1.48 9.92 -0.57
CA SER A 291 1.67 10.12 0.86
C SER A 291 0.78 11.24 1.38
N ALA A 292 0.64 11.35 2.70
CA ALA A 292 0.02 12.52 3.33
C ALA A 292 0.92 13.77 3.20
N GLY A 293 2.24 13.59 3.14
CA GLY A 293 3.20 14.69 3.01
C GLY A 293 3.15 15.62 4.22
N ASP A 294 3.10 16.93 3.98
CA ASP A 294 3.08 17.92 5.06
C ASP A 294 1.85 17.82 5.97
N GLU A 295 0.77 17.20 5.49
CA GLU A 295 -0.46 16.96 6.25
C GLU A 295 -0.40 15.69 7.13
N ALA A 296 0.77 15.02 7.19
CA ALA A 296 0.97 13.85 8.04
C ALA A 296 0.76 14.19 9.53
N PRO A 297 -0.09 13.42 10.25
CA PRO A 297 -0.38 13.70 11.65
C PRO A 297 0.76 13.28 12.57
N GLN A 298 0.86 13.97 13.70
CA GLN A 298 1.71 13.58 14.82
C GLN A 298 1.10 12.41 15.59
N VAL A 299 1.94 11.59 16.23
CA VAL A 299 1.51 10.48 17.10
C VAL A 299 0.47 10.93 18.14
N ALA A 300 0.67 12.10 18.77
CA ALA A 300 -0.27 12.62 19.76
C ALA A 300 -1.66 12.93 19.16
N GLN A 301 -1.73 13.36 17.90
CA GLN A 301 -2.98 13.60 17.19
C GLN A 301 -3.67 12.29 16.84
N ILE A 302 -2.90 11.29 16.36
CA ILE A 302 -3.41 9.94 16.08
C ILE A 302 -4.02 9.33 17.36
N VAL A 303 -3.27 9.35 18.46
CA VAL A 303 -3.72 8.80 19.75
C VAL A 303 -5.00 9.50 20.24
N ARG A 304 -5.08 10.83 20.11
CA ARG A 304 -6.27 11.60 20.47
C ARG A 304 -7.48 11.21 19.63
N ALA A 305 -7.32 11.13 18.30
CA ALA A 305 -8.40 10.72 17.40
C ALA A 305 -8.88 9.29 17.71
N MET A 306 -7.96 8.39 18.09
CA MET A 306 -8.32 7.04 18.56
C MET A 306 -9.03 7.04 19.93
N ASP A 307 -8.66 7.93 20.87
CA ASP A 307 -9.36 8.11 22.14
C ASP A 307 -10.81 8.56 21.91
N GLU A 308 -11.00 9.54 21.01
CA GLU A 308 -12.32 10.04 20.61
C GLU A 308 -13.16 8.91 19.97
N ALA A 309 -12.60 8.17 19.01
CA ALA A 309 -13.26 7.02 18.38
C ALA A 309 -13.60 5.88 19.37
N ALA A 310 -12.83 5.74 20.45
CA ALA A 310 -13.07 4.77 21.52
C ALA A 310 -14.03 5.29 22.61
N GLY A 311 -14.43 6.57 22.57
CA GLY A 311 -15.23 7.20 23.62
C GLY A 311 -14.49 7.34 24.95
N MET A 312 -13.16 7.38 24.93
CA MET A 312 -12.33 7.49 26.13
C MET A 312 -12.24 8.95 26.59
N THR A 313 -12.63 9.21 27.84
CA THR A 313 -12.45 10.52 28.50
C THR A 313 -11.37 10.41 29.57
N GLY A 314 -10.40 11.34 29.57
CA GLY A 314 -9.31 11.35 30.57
C GLY A 314 -8.32 10.19 30.46
N ALA A 315 -8.12 9.63 29.25
CA ALA A 315 -7.15 8.56 29.03
C ALA A 315 -5.73 8.95 29.49
N PRO A 316 -4.90 8.01 29.98
CA PRO A 316 -3.52 8.28 30.34
C PRO A 316 -2.74 8.90 29.17
N ARG A 317 -1.78 9.77 29.49
CA ARG A 317 -0.92 10.37 28.47
C ARG A 317 -0.10 9.29 27.77
N TYR A 318 0.01 9.41 26.45
CA TYR A 318 0.91 8.60 25.66
C TYR A 318 2.37 8.97 25.96
N ALA A 319 3.24 7.96 26.06
CA ALA A 319 4.68 8.15 26.27
C ALA A 319 5.51 7.34 25.26
N ALA A 320 6.68 7.85 24.92
CA ALA A 320 7.66 7.06 24.17
C ALA A 320 8.35 6.04 25.08
N CYS A 321 8.74 4.87 24.55
CA CYS A 321 9.56 3.88 25.26
C CYS A 321 10.78 3.46 24.44
N ALA A 322 11.77 2.85 25.11
CA ALA A 322 12.88 2.24 24.41
C ALA A 322 12.44 0.97 23.67
N PRO A 323 13.08 0.59 22.55
CA PRO A 323 12.79 -0.66 21.84
C PRO A 323 12.88 -1.91 22.73
N ALA A 324 13.78 -1.91 23.72
CA ALA A 324 13.94 -3.00 24.69
C ALA A 324 12.70 -3.23 25.57
N GLU A 325 11.81 -2.24 25.68
CA GLU A 325 10.59 -2.32 26.48
C GLU A 325 9.39 -2.89 25.69
N LEU A 326 9.50 -3.08 24.38
CA LEU A 326 8.40 -3.57 23.54
C LEU A 326 7.81 -4.91 23.99
N PRO A 327 8.57 -5.91 24.48
CA PRO A 327 7.98 -7.11 25.06
C PRO A 327 7.07 -6.83 26.28
N LEU A 328 7.41 -5.83 27.10
CA LEU A 328 6.58 -5.42 28.23
C LEU A 328 5.32 -4.70 27.76
N VAL A 329 5.42 -3.84 26.75
CA VAL A 329 4.25 -3.21 26.09
C VAL A 329 3.26 -4.29 25.62
N VAL A 330 3.75 -5.38 25.03
CA VAL A 330 2.89 -6.51 24.63
C VAL A 330 2.25 -7.17 25.84
N ARG A 331 3.03 -7.47 26.88
CA ARG A 331 2.52 -8.08 28.13
C ARG A 331 1.40 -7.27 28.75
N ASP A 332 1.58 -5.95 28.85
CA ASP A 332 0.61 -5.03 29.45
C ASP A 332 -0.74 -5.10 28.70
N VAL A 333 -0.70 -5.17 27.36
CA VAL A 333 -1.90 -5.30 26.52
C VAL A 333 -2.52 -6.69 26.61
N LEU A 334 -1.71 -7.75 26.74
CA LEU A 334 -2.21 -9.12 26.90
C LEU A 334 -2.83 -9.36 28.29
N GLY A 335 -2.44 -8.57 29.31
CA GLY A 335 -2.89 -8.73 30.69
C GLY A 335 -2.37 -9.99 31.39
N ARG A 336 -1.45 -10.73 30.76
CA ARG A 336 -0.83 -11.95 31.28
C ARG A 336 0.55 -12.18 30.66
N PRO A 337 1.48 -12.84 31.37
CA PRO A 337 2.77 -13.21 30.78
C PRO A 337 2.60 -14.27 29.70
N ASP A 338 3.18 -14.01 28.52
CA ASP A 338 3.31 -14.97 27.42
C ASP A 338 4.64 -14.72 26.69
N PRO A 339 5.76 -15.30 27.17
CA PRO A 339 7.09 -15.03 26.62
C PRO A 339 7.27 -15.37 25.13
N ALA A 340 6.41 -16.22 24.57
CA ALA A 340 6.43 -16.54 23.15
C ALA A 340 5.80 -15.41 22.34
N LEU A 341 4.56 -15.00 22.69
CA LEU A 341 3.88 -13.88 22.03
C LEU A 341 4.59 -12.54 22.27
N GLU A 342 5.07 -12.29 23.49
CA GLU A 342 5.86 -11.09 23.82
C GLU A 342 7.06 -10.92 22.88
N ARG A 343 7.80 -12.01 22.62
CA ARG A 343 8.95 -11.98 21.69
C ARG A 343 8.51 -11.78 20.24
N VAL A 344 7.50 -12.52 19.77
CA VAL A 344 7.06 -12.45 18.37
C VAL A 344 6.46 -11.08 18.04
N ILE A 345 5.53 -10.61 18.87
CA ILE A 345 4.87 -9.32 18.69
C ILE A 345 5.84 -8.18 18.98
N GLY A 346 6.68 -8.29 20.01
CA GLY A 346 7.70 -7.29 20.34
C GLY A 346 8.70 -7.06 19.19
N ARG A 347 9.18 -8.13 18.55
CA ARG A 347 10.02 -8.02 17.34
C ARG A 347 9.27 -7.38 16.17
N ALA A 348 7.99 -7.74 15.96
CA ALA A 348 7.18 -7.13 14.92
C ALA A 348 6.98 -5.62 15.16
N LEU A 349 6.69 -5.22 16.41
CA LEU A 349 6.59 -3.81 16.81
C LEU A 349 7.91 -3.08 16.60
N GLN A 350 9.04 -3.72 16.88
CA GLN A 350 10.36 -3.12 16.68
C GLN A 350 10.58 -2.77 15.20
N ARG A 351 10.24 -3.69 14.27
CA ARG A 351 10.29 -3.42 12.82
C ARG A 351 9.40 -2.25 12.42
N CYS A 352 8.17 -2.20 12.93
CA CYS A 352 7.27 -1.06 12.68
C CYS A 352 7.84 0.24 13.27
N GLY A 353 8.49 0.15 14.42
CA GLY A 353 9.11 1.27 15.11
C GLY A 353 10.21 1.93 14.30
N GLU A 354 10.97 1.17 13.52
CA GLU A 354 12.04 1.69 12.66
C GLU A 354 11.57 2.71 11.63
N PHE A 355 10.31 2.63 11.20
CA PHE A 355 9.73 3.60 10.29
C PHE A 355 9.18 4.86 10.99
N ALA A 356 8.94 4.78 12.30
CA ALA A 356 8.32 5.83 13.11
C ALA A 356 9.31 6.48 14.11
N THR A 357 10.59 6.10 14.11
CA THR A 357 11.63 6.66 14.98
C THR A 357 12.05 8.07 14.57
N VAL A 358 11.94 8.39 13.27
CA VAL A 358 12.36 9.66 12.69
C VAL A 358 11.14 10.40 12.14
N ASP A 359 11.07 11.71 12.39
CA ASP A 359 10.08 12.59 11.77
C ASP A 359 10.37 12.68 10.27
N ARG A 360 9.67 11.84 9.50
CA ARG A 360 9.85 11.69 8.07
C ARG A 360 8.50 11.79 7.39
N VAL A 361 8.42 12.70 6.43
CA VAL A 361 7.28 12.86 5.52
C VAL A 361 7.79 12.88 4.09
N PHE A 362 6.92 12.56 3.15
CA PHE A 362 7.30 12.46 1.73
C PHE A 362 6.65 13.60 0.95
N ASP A 363 7.45 14.38 0.25
CA ASP A 363 6.96 15.42 -0.68
C ASP A 363 6.05 14.75 -1.70
N ASN A 364 4.81 15.23 -1.81
CA ASN A 364 3.80 14.69 -2.71
C ASN A 364 3.37 15.70 -3.78
N ARG A 365 4.07 16.83 -3.94
CA ARG A 365 3.65 17.91 -4.84
C ARG A 365 3.46 17.40 -6.27
N ARG A 366 4.34 16.51 -6.76
CA ARG A 366 4.21 15.91 -8.08
C ARG A 366 2.87 15.21 -8.29
N VAL A 367 2.40 14.42 -7.32
CA VAL A 367 1.11 13.72 -7.47
C VAL A 367 -0.07 14.66 -7.27
N ARG A 368 0.05 15.68 -6.41
CA ARG A 368 -0.98 16.73 -6.25
C ARG A 368 -1.18 17.48 -7.56
N ASP A 369 -0.08 17.97 -8.16
CA ASP A 369 -0.11 18.74 -9.40
C ASP A 369 -0.52 17.90 -10.62
N GLU A 370 -0.18 16.60 -10.63
CA GLU A 370 -0.46 15.72 -11.77
C GLU A 370 -1.93 15.29 -11.85
N ILE A 371 -2.58 14.99 -10.72
CA ILE A 371 -3.90 14.33 -10.69
C ILE A 371 -4.85 14.90 -9.63
N ASP A 372 -4.58 16.11 -9.12
CA ASP A 372 -5.35 16.75 -8.05
C ASP A 372 -5.48 15.82 -6.82
N PHE A 373 -4.36 15.21 -6.44
CA PHE A 373 -4.32 14.28 -5.31
C PHE A 373 -4.46 15.04 -3.98
N GLU A 374 -5.50 14.72 -3.22
CA GLU A 374 -5.74 15.26 -1.88
C GLU A 374 -6.11 14.09 -0.94
N PRO A 375 -5.13 13.48 -0.25
CA PRO A 375 -5.39 12.33 0.60
C PRO A 375 -6.17 12.75 1.84
N LEU A 376 -7.11 11.91 2.30
CA LEU A 376 -7.80 12.19 3.56
C LEU A 376 -6.83 11.95 4.74
N PRO A 377 -6.65 12.93 5.64
CA PRO A 377 -5.76 12.76 6.80
C PRO A 377 -6.16 11.54 7.64
N PHE A 378 -5.18 10.79 8.13
CA PHE A 378 -5.45 9.57 8.90
C PHE A 378 -6.32 9.80 10.13
N ILE A 379 -6.15 10.94 10.80
CA ILE A 379 -6.96 11.33 11.95
C ILE A 379 -8.45 11.49 11.61
N ASP A 380 -8.81 11.72 10.35
CA ASP A 380 -10.18 11.91 9.91
C ASP A 380 -10.89 10.59 9.56
N TYR A 381 -10.15 9.49 9.35
CA TYR A 381 -10.73 8.17 9.08
C TYR A 381 -10.31 7.06 10.06
N VAL A 382 -9.49 7.37 11.07
CA VAL A 382 -9.08 6.38 12.08
C VAL A 382 -10.27 5.81 12.85
N GLU A 383 -11.38 6.55 12.98
CA GLU A 383 -12.63 6.05 13.55
C GLU A 383 -13.14 4.80 12.80
N GLU A 384 -13.11 4.80 11.47
CA GLU A 384 -13.52 3.64 10.68
C GLU A 384 -12.60 2.45 10.93
N CYS A 385 -11.28 2.67 11.04
CA CYS A 385 -10.33 1.63 11.39
C CYS A 385 -10.59 1.05 12.79
N MET A 386 -10.88 1.90 13.77
CA MET A 386 -11.25 1.49 15.14
C MET A 386 -12.57 0.72 15.15
N ARG A 387 -13.57 1.16 14.39
CA ARG A 387 -14.88 0.53 14.27
C ARG A 387 -14.79 -0.86 13.67
N THR A 388 -14.06 -1.04 12.57
CA THR A 388 -13.99 -2.33 11.85
C THR A 388 -13.01 -3.32 12.45
N SER A 389 -12.11 -2.87 13.32
CA SER A 389 -11.20 -3.74 14.07
C SER A 389 -11.66 -4.00 15.51
N ARG A 390 -12.81 -3.44 15.92
CA ARG A 390 -13.37 -3.61 17.26
C ARG A 390 -13.63 -5.09 17.56
N GLY A 391 -13.24 -5.54 18.75
CA GLY A 391 -13.46 -6.92 19.19
C GLY A 391 -12.53 -7.98 18.58
N VAL A 392 -11.71 -7.62 17.58
CA VAL A 392 -10.74 -8.54 16.98
C VAL A 392 -9.50 -8.64 17.87
N ALA A 393 -8.96 -9.83 18.08
CA ALA A 393 -7.72 -9.98 18.85
C ALA A 393 -6.52 -9.40 18.06
N VAL A 394 -5.53 -8.79 18.74
CA VAL A 394 -4.34 -8.26 18.05
C VAL A 394 -3.58 -9.36 17.29
N THR A 395 -3.53 -10.57 17.85
CA THR A 395 -2.93 -11.75 17.21
C THR A 395 -3.65 -12.15 15.92
N GLU A 396 -4.97 -11.96 15.85
CA GLU A 396 -5.78 -12.21 14.65
C GLU A 396 -5.55 -11.11 13.61
N LEU A 397 -5.53 -9.84 14.03
CA LEU A 397 -5.18 -8.74 13.14
C LEU A 397 -3.79 -8.96 12.53
N MET A 398 -2.80 -9.37 13.31
CA MET A 398 -1.43 -9.62 12.82
C MET A 398 -1.33 -10.71 11.75
N ARG A 399 -2.15 -11.77 11.84
CA ARG A 399 -2.16 -12.85 10.84
C ARG A 399 -2.76 -12.39 9.50
N GLY A 400 -3.57 -11.33 9.51
CA GLY A 400 -4.47 -11.01 8.40
C GLY A 400 -5.62 -12.02 8.32
N ALA A 401 -6.69 -11.69 7.60
CA ALA A 401 -7.79 -12.63 7.42
C ALA A 401 -7.25 -13.93 6.81
N VAL A 402 -7.35 -15.04 7.57
CA VAL A 402 -6.98 -16.38 7.12
C VAL A 402 -8.14 -16.91 6.30
N HIS A 403 -8.14 -16.63 5.00
CA HIS A 403 -9.02 -17.29 4.03
C HIS A 403 -8.18 -17.81 2.88
#